data_AF-A0A7C4YUN6-F1
#
_entry.id   AF-A0A7C4YUN6-F1
#
_cell.length_a   1.000
_cell.length_b   1.000
_cell.length_c   1.000
_cell.angle_alpha   90.00
_cell.angle_beta   90.00
_cell.angle_gamma   90.00
#
_symmetry.space_group_name_H-M   'P 1'
#
loop_
_entity.id
_entity.type
_entity.pdbx_description
1 polymer ?
#
loop_
_entity_poly.entity_id
_entity_poly.type
_entity_poly.pdbx_seq_one_letter_code
_entity_poly.pdbx_strand_id
1 'polypeptide(L)'
;MSALSACGTARSEGKAAILRLVILLGPALLLAGAAFRVDEDAARWLGISIAVQFMAAGVLMAYFRTWSPPIGPSVLVCYVIGLCSFWLSTNFNHNQNDWYLHLVQALLVVAPLAVVAAYTLQQSGALLVQRARNLSRQISERRNWPSNLAECAALPEVKAFRESILFDATPALHLLESKRPEVRLCALAALEFRKHWRPTQAESVLALLRREVIPEVRAAAVMALANTDDRLIVEVVSEYLRDPDPKVRKATADALFWSTERRWSWIRFGVRKALNDPQLRHDGTLIREGQRLSSEAVNDLTAWAAEKGLIGLRSAQVLGVHYAGVLHERPDEAVPVLERVVGDPHAAPLLRIELARLMVANQVMEHELKEQLLDSANPAPLRLLVAENLLEAGPHVRAIVCLREIARLPNRELALTTASVVQRCLGVDLGLALGQSLPPLNSPRAVEITRRLMAWAAQPDVSDNVLESAFPTTYSRLSVH
;
A
#
# COMPACT_ATOMS: atom_id res chain seq x y z
N MET A 1 14.69 4.51 -6.55
CA MET A 1 14.81 5.64 -5.58
C MET A 1 15.86 5.43 -4.49
N SER A 2 16.42 4.22 -4.31
CA SER A 2 17.46 3.93 -3.31
C SER A 2 18.87 4.43 -3.65
N ALA A 3 19.24 4.55 -4.95
CA ALA A 3 20.59 4.97 -5.35
C ALA A 3 20.87 6.49 -5.22
N LEU A 4 19.85 7.34 -5.42
CA LEU A 4 19.99 8.80 -5.28
C LEU A 4 19.99 9.26 -3.81
N SER A 5 19.38 8.47 -2.90
CA SER A 5 19.47 8.72 -1.46
C SER A 5 20.87 8.39 -0.90
N ALA A 6 21.57 7.41 -1.47
CA ALA A 6 22.89 6.98 -0.99
C ALA A 6 24.02 7.97 -1.34
N CYS A 7 23.88 8.75 -2.42
CA CYS A 7 24.89 9.73 -2.82
C CYS A 7 24.85 11.00 -1.93
N GLY A 8 23.67 11.35 -1.42
CA GLY A 8 23.51 12.47 -0.47
C GLY A 8 24.07 12.17 0.93
N THR A 9 24.00 10.91 1.37
CA THR A 9 24.50 10.49 2.70
C THR A 9 26.03 10.46 2.74
N ALA A 10 26.69 9.99 1.67
CA ALA A 10 28.16 9.94 1.65
C ALA A 10 28.83 11.33 1.81
N ARG A 11 28.23 12.38 1.23
CA ARG A 11 28.77 13.74 1.33
C ARG A 11 28.48 14.42 2.67
N SER A 12 27.40 14.04 3.34
CA SER A 12 27.11 14.53 4.70
C SER A 12 27.97 13.83 5.76
N GLU A 13 28.31 12.56 5.53
CA GLU A 13 29.19 11.78 6.42
C GLU A 13 30.60 12.37 6.52
N GLY A 14 31.21 12.77 5.40
CA GLY A 14 32.54 13.38 5.42
C GLY A 14 32.60 14.70 6.21
N LYS A 15 31.59 15.56 6.07
CA LYS A 15 31.50 16.82 6.83
C LYS A 15 31.29 16.57 8.33
N ALA A 16 30.46 15.59 8.67
CA ALA A 16 30.23 15.19 10.05
C ALA A 16 31.51 14.62 10.69
N ALA A 17 32.28 13.82 9.95
CA ALA A 17 33.54 13.24 10.43
C ALA A 17 34.59 14.33 10.72
N ILE A 18 34.75 15.31 9.82
CA ILE A 18 35.67 16.43 10.03
C ILE A 18 35.25 17.27 11.24
N LEU A 19 33.97 17.61 11.36
CA LEU A 19 33.45 18.37 12.50
C LEU A 19 33.69 17.63 13.82
N ARG A 20 33.47 16.31 13.86
CA ARG A 20 33.75 15.47 15.03
C ARG A 20 35.23 15.49 15.41
N LEU A 21 36.13 15.36 14.43
CA LEU A 21 37.56 15.41 14.65
C LEU A 21 37.98 16.77 15.24
N VAL A 22 37.47 17.86 14.68
CA VAL A 22 37.73 19.22 15.18
C VAL A 22 37.24 19.39 16.61
N ILE A 23 36.02 18.93 16.93
CA ILE A 23 35.46 19.04 18.29
C ILE A 23 36.27 18.21 19.29
N LEU A 24 36.66 16.97 18.94
CA LEU A 24 37.42 16.08 19.82
C LEU A 24 38.86 16.55 20.05
N LEU A 25 39.52 17.09 19.01
CA LEU A 25 40.88 17.61 19.11
C LEU A 25 40.94 19.06 19.63
N GLY A 26 39.79 19.75 19.71
CA GLY A 26 39.67 21.13 20.17
C GLY A 26 40.43 21.42 21.48
N PRO A 27 40.23 20.63 22.56
CA PRO A 27 40.95 20.84 23.81
C PRO A 27 42.47 20.73 23.66
N ALA A 28 42.97 19.76 22.88
CA ALA A 28 44.41 19.58 22.67
C ALA A 28 45.02 20.78 21.93
N LEU A 29 44.32 21.31 20.93
CA LEU A 29 44.74 22.49 20.17
C LEU A 29 44.75 23.76 21.04
N LEU A 30 43.74 23.93 21.90
CA LEU A 30 43.68 25.05 22.83
C LEU A 30 44.82 25.01 23.85
N LEU A 31 45.11 23.82 24.41
CA LEU A 31 46.23 23.60 25.32
C LEU A 31 47.58 23.83 24.63
N ALA A 32 47.73 23.41 23.38
CA ALA A 32 48.94 23.68 22.59
C ALA A 32 49.17 25.17 22.38
N GLY A 33 48.13 25.94 22.06
CA GLY A 33 48.22 27.40 21.98
C GLY A 33 48.59 28.04 23.32
N ALA A 34 48.12 27.49 24.45
CA ALA A 34 48.48 27.97 25.78
C ALA A 34 49.94 27.67 26.13
N ALA A 35 50.47 26.53 25.71
CA ALA A 35 51.85 26.13 25.98
C ALA A 35 52.89 27.12 25.40
N PHE A 36 52.57 27.79 24.28
CA PHE A 36 53.45 28.80 23.69
C PHE A 36 53.51 30.13 24.47
N ARG A 37 52.64 30.34 25.46
CA ARG A 37 52.50 31.61 26.19
C ARG A 37 52.91 31.55 27.66
N VAL A 38 53.30 30.36 28.13
CA VAL A 38 53.54 30.09 29.54
C VAL A 38 55.03 29.79 29.76
N ASP A 39 55.53 30.05 30.97
CA ASP A 39 56.91 29.78 31.36
C ASP A 39 57.30 28.30 31.15
N GLU A 40 58.60 28.02 30.98
CA GLU A 40 59.10 26.70 30.59
C GLU A 40 58.59 25.54 31.45
N ASP A 41 58.48 25.75 32.77
CA ASP A 41 58.02 24.70 33.69
C ASP A 41 56.55 24.37 33.49
N ALA A 42 55.68 25.36 33.31
CA ALA A 42 54.26 25.11 33.06
C ALA A 42 53.97 24.73 31.59
N ALA A 43 54.84 25.11 30.64
CA ALA A 43 54.82 24.59 29.27
C ALA A 43 55.10 23.07 29.23
N ARG A 44 56.00 22.55 30.08
CA ARG A 44 56.25 21.10 30.20
C ARG A 44 55.01 20.34 30.70
N TRP A 45 54.31 20.88 31.70
CA TRP A 45 53.06 20.30 32.21
C TRP A 45 51.92 20.33 31.18
N LEU A 46 51.80 21.43 30.42
CA LEU A 46 50.87 21.52 29.30
C LEU A 46 51.23 20.52 28.19
N GLY A 47 52.52 20.28 27.93
CA GLY A 47 53.00 19.25 26.99
C GLY A 47 52.51 17.85 27.34
N ILE A 48 52.62 17.45 28.61
CA ILE A 48 52.09 16.17 29.11
C ILE A 48 50.57 16.12 28.91
N SER A 49 49.88 17.21 29.25
CA SER A 49 48.43 17.32 29.12
C SER A 49 47.95 17.18 27.67
N ILE A 50 48.66 17.80 26.72
CA ILE A 50 48.40 17.66 25.28
C ILE A 50 48.53 16.21 24.84
N ALA A 51 49.59 15.51 25.27
CA ALA A 51 49.80 14.10 24.95
C ALA A 51 48.68 13.20 25.53
N VAL A 52 48.28 13.42 26.78
CA VAL A 52 47.15 12.72 27.41
C VAL A 52 45.85 12.97 26.65
N GLN A 53 45.62 14.21 26.21
CA GLN A 53 44.42 14.57 25.46
C GLN A 53 44.38 13.91 24.07
N PHE A 54 45.50 13.87 23.34
CA PHE A 54 45.58 13.15 22.07
C PHE A 54 45.38 11.64 22.26
N MET A 55 45.95 11.07 23.32
CA MET A 55 45.74 9.66 23.66
C MET A 55 44.27 9.38 23.98
N ALA A 56 43.61 10.21 24.80
CA ALA A 56 42.19 10.08 25.12
C ALA A 56 41.31 10.18 23.86
N ALA A 57 41.58 11.16 22.99
CA ALA A 57 40.88 11.31 21.72
C ALA A 57 41.10 10.08 20.81
N GLY A 58 42.33 9.58 20.71
CA GLY A 58 42.67 8.38 19.95
C GLY A 58 41.97 7.12 20.47
N VAL A 59 41.94 6.93 21.80
CA VAL A 59 41.22 5.82 22.44
C VAL A 59 39.72 5.91 22.17
N LEU A 60 39.10 7.09 22.29
CA LEU A 60 37.69 7.27 21.97
C LEU A 60 37.39 6.98 20.49
N MET A 61 38.25 7.44 19.57
CA MET A 61 38.11 7.14 18.14
C MET A 61 38.28 5.64 17.84
N ALA A 62 39.20 4.96 18.51
CA ALA A 62 39.44 3.52 18.34
C ALA A 62 38.35 2.66 18.99
N TYR A 63 37.84 3.08 20.15
CA TYR A 63 36.78 2.39 20.89
C TYR A 63 35.44 2.43 20.14
N PHE A 64 35.11 3.59 19.55
CA PHE A 64 33.87 3.77 18.78
C PHE A 64 34.04 3.46 17.29
N ARG A 65 34.74 2.36 16.99
CA ARG A 65 34.99 1.87 15.63
C ARG A 65 33.69 1.62 14.83
N THR A 66 32.56 1.46 15.52
CA THR A 66 31.20 1.55 14.96
C THR A 66 30.73 3.01 14.98
N TRP A 67 30.57 3.61 13.79
CA TRP A 67 30.53 5.04 13.45
C TRP A 67 29.45 5.96 14.09
N SER A 68 28.81 5.55 15.18
CA SER A 68 27.76 6.34 15.85
C SER A 68 27.84 6.30 17.38
N PRO A 69 28.95 6.72 18.02
CA PRO A 69 28.92 7.03 19.43
C PRO A 69 27.95 8.18 19.74
N PRO A 70 27.33 8.20 20.93
CA PRO A 70 26.67 9.40 21.42
C PRO A 70 27.75 10.48 21.59
N ILE A 71 27.70 11.51 20.75
CA ILE A 71 28.68 12.62 20.74
C ILE A 71 28.74 13.33 22.11
N GLY A 72 27.65 13.27 22.89
CA GLY A 72 27.54 13.95 24.19
C GLY A 72 28.61 13.52 25.22
N PRO A 73 28.60 12.26 25.71
CA PRO A 73 29.49 11.86 26.81
C PRO A 73 30.98 11.94 26.48
N SER A 74 31.38 11.54 25.27
CA SER A 74 32.79 11.54 24.87
C SER A 74 33.38 12.93 24.75
N VAL A 75 32.63 13.88 24.18
CA VAL A 75 33.04 15.28 24.12
C VAL A 75 33.12 15.86 25.53
N LEU A 76 32.14 15.58 26.40
CA LEU A 76 32.17 16.05 27.78
C LEU A 76 33.42 15.57 28.52
N VAL A 77 33.74 14.27 28.44
CA VAL A 77 34.93 13.69 29.08
C VAL A 77 36.22 14.32 28.57
N CYS A 78 36.36 14.49 27.25
CA CYS A 78 37.54 15.13 26.66
C CYS A 78 37.74 16.56 27.16
N TYR A 79 36.68 17.37 27.22
CA TYR A 79 36.79 18.76 27.65
C TYR A 79 37.00 18.88 29.16
N VAL A 80 36.42 17.99 29.97
CA VAL A 80 36.66 17.93 31.42
C VAL A 80 38.10 17.53 31.72
N ILE A 81 38.66 16.53 31.03
CA ILE A 81 40.09 16.18 31.15
C ILE A 81 40.95 17.39 30.77
N GLY A 82 40.67 18.03 29.63
CA GLY A 82 41.38 19.23 29.20
C GLY A 82 41.31 20.38 30.22
N LEU A 83 40.14 20.60 30.83
CA LEU A 83 39.93 21.63 31.85
C LEU A 83 40.69 21.30 33.16
N CYS A 84 40.63 20.06 33.63
CA CYS A 84 41.36 19.60 34.82
C CYS A 84 42.87 19.72 34.61
N SER A 85 43.36 19.29 33.45
CA SER A 85 44.77 19.40 33.06
C SER A 85 45.24 20.85 32.92
N PHE A 86 44.40 21.71 32.33
CA PHE A 86 44.66 23.14 32.24
C PHE A 86 44.79 23.76 33.63
N TRP A 87 43.82 23.50 34.51
CA TRP A 87 43.77 24.03 35.87
C TRP A 87 44.99 23.60 36.70
N LEU A 88 45.39 22.33 36.59
CA LEU A 88 46.59 21.81 37.24
C LEU A 88 47.86 22.52 36.75
N SER A 89 47.95 22.83 35.46
CA SER A 89 49.12 23.49 34.86
C SER A 89 49.17 24.99 35.20
N THR A 90 48.02 25.68 35.25
CA THR A 90 47.97 27.12 35.55
C THR A 90 48.23 27.45 37.02
N ASN A 91 47.99 26.52 37.95
CA ASN A 91 48.27 26.74 39.37
C ASN A 91 49.77 26.96 39.68
N PHE A 92 50.67 26.56 38.79
CA PHE A 92 52.12 26.77 38.94
C PHE A 92 52.61 28.12 38.38
N ASN A 93 51.77 28.85 37.65
CA ASN A 93 52.16 30.09 37.00
C ASN A 93 51.78 31.32 37.84
N HIS A 94 52.75 32.17 38.18
CA HIS A 94 52.53 33.40 38.95
C HIS A 94 51.95 34.54 38.11
N ASN A 95 51.93 34.42 36.77
CA ASN A 95 51.45 35.47 35.87
C ASN A 95 49.97 35.27 35.46
N GLN A 96 49.04 35.47 36.41
CA GLN A 96 47.60 35.17 36.25
C GLN A 96 46.83 36.10 35.30
N ASN A 97 47.47 37.08 34.66
CA ASN A 97 46.76 38.15 33.94
C ASN A 97 46.79 38.04 32.39
N ASP A 98 47.17 36.90 31.83
CA ASP A 98 47.05 36.68 30.37
C ASP A 98 45.60 36.38 29.97
N TRP A 99 45.02 37.27 29.17
CA TRP A 99 43.67 37.14 28.61
C TRP A 99 43.45 35.82 27.84
N TYR A 100 44.51 35.27 27.23
CA TYR A 100 44.39 34.05 26.43
C TYR A 100 44.12 32.82 27.31
N LEU A 101 44.71 32.76 28.50
CA LEU A 101 44.47 31.67 29.45
C LEU A 101 43.00 31.68 29.93
N HIS A 102 42.46 32.87 30.20
CA HIS A 102 41.04 33.06 30.51
C HIS A 102 40.13 32.66 29.35
N LEU A 103 40.52 32.94 28.10
CA LEU A 103 39.79 32.51 26.90
C LEU A 103 39.79 30.99 26.75
N VAL A 104 40.94 30.32 26.93
CA VAL A 104 41.05 28.85 26.87
C VAL A 104 40.17 28.21 27.93
N GLN A 105 40.20 28.70 29.17
CA GLN A 105 39.33 28.23 30.23
C GLN A 105 37.85 28.40 29.87
N ALA A 106 37.45 29.57 29.35
CA ALA A 106 36.08 29.84 28.94
C ALA A 106 35.64 28.89 27.82
N LEU A 107 36.47 28.67 26.80
CA LEU A 107 36.17 27.75 25.69
C LEU A 107 36.08 26.29 26.15
N LEU A 108 36.94 25.86 27.07
CA LEU A 108 36.89 24.51 27.64
C LEU A 108 35.62 24.24 28.44
N VAL A 109 34.94 25.28 28.95
CA VAL A 109 33.65 25.16 29.66
C VAL A 109 32.45 25.36 28.74
N VAL A 110 32.47 26.39 27.90
CA VAL A 110 31.32 26.76 27.05
C VAL A 110 31.09 25.74 25.93
N ALA A 111 32.14 25.22 25.31
CA ALA A 111 32.02 24.27 24.21
C ALA A 111 31.31 22.95 24.61
N PRO A 112 31.68 22.23 25.69
CA PRO A 112 30.97 21.01 26.08
C PRO A 112 29.56 21.31 26.56
N LEU A 113 29.33 22.45 27.22
CA LEU A 113 27.98 22.88 27.61
C LEU A 113 27.09 23.11 26.38
N ALA A 114 27.61 23.75 25.34
CA ALA A 114 26.90 23.96 24.08
C ALA A 114 26.62 22.63 23.36
N VAL A 115 27.57 21.69 23.36
CA VAL A 115 27.37 20.36 22.77
C VAL A 115 26.33 19.56 23.55
N VAL A 116 26.36 19.57 24.89
CA VAL A 116 25.34 18.92 25.73
C VAL A 116 23.98 19.58 25.51
N ALA A 117 23.89 20.91 25.47
CA ALA A 117 22.65 21.63 25.20
C ALA A 117 22.08 21.31 23.81
N ALA A 118 22.93 21.24 22.78
CA ALA A 118 22.52 20.84 21.44
C ALA A 118 22.06 19.38 21.41
N TYR A 119 22.76 18.49 22.12
CA TYR A 119 22.41 17.08 22.23
C TYR A 119 21.09 16.87 22.97
N THR A 120 20.86 17.56 24.09
CA THR A 120 19.59 17.50 24.84
C THR A 120 18.44 18.10 24.03
N LEU A 121 18.68 19.18 23.26
CA LEU A 121 17.70 19.74 22.34
C LEU A 121 17.36 18.78 21.19
N GLN A 122 18.34 18.03 20.69
CA GLN A 122 18.13 17.01 19.67
C GLN A 122 17.38 15.78 20.23
N GLN A 123 17.78 15.29 21.40
CA GLN A 123 17.16 14.13 22.05
C GLN A 123 15.74 14.41 22.55
N SER A 124 15.47 15.63 23.01
CA SER A 124 14.11 16.02 23.44
C SER A 124 13.11 16.12 22.28
N GLY A 125 13.58 16.09 21.03
CA GLY A 125 12.73 16.30 19.86
C GLY A 125 12.26 17.75 19.69
N ALA A 126 12.77 18.71 20.48
CA ALA A 126 12.37 20.10 20.43
C ALA A 126 12.57 20.72 19.03
N LEU A 127 13.65 20.36 18.33
CA LEU A 127 13.90 20.78 16.95
C LEU A 127 12.83 20.25 15.97
N LEU A 128 12.36 19.02 16.17
CA LEU A 128 11.29 18.44 15.34
C LEU A 128 9.96 19.13 15.61
N VAL A 129 9.65 19.45 16.87
CA VAL A 129 8.45 20.22 17.24
C VAL A 129 8.51 21.63 16.64
N GLN A 130 9.66 22.30 16.70
CA GLN A 130 9.82 23.63 16.10
C GLN A 130 9.68 23.56 14.58
N ARG A 131 10.29 22.56 13.93
CA ARG A 131 10.15 22.31 12.49
C ARG A 131 8.70 22.04 12.12
N ALA A 132 7.98 21.22 12.89
CA ALA A 132 6.57 20.93 12.69
C ALA A 132 5.70 22.20 12.81
N ARG A 133 5.97 23.07 13.81
CA ARG A 133 5.28 24.35 13.95
C ARG A 133 5.53 25.28 12.77
N ASN A 134 6.78 25.38 12.31
CA ASN A 134 7.13 26.20 11.15
C ASN A 134 6.46 25.68 9.86
N LEU A 135 6.46 24.36 9.64
CA LEU A 135 5.80 23.74 8.49
C LEU A 135 4.28 23.89 8.56
N SER A 136 3.68 23.72 9.75
CA SER A 136 2.26 23.94 9.98
C SER A 136 1.85 25.38 9.63
N ARG A 137 2.65 26.36 10.04
CA ARG A 137 2.48 27.78 9.68
C ARG A 137 2.65 28.02 8.17
N GLN A 138 3.66 27.41 7.55
CA GLN A 138 3.85 27.52 6.09
C GLN A 138 2.66 26.96 5.31
N ILE A 139 2.13 25.79 5.73
CA ILE A 139 0.96 25.17 5.13
C ILE A 139 -0.28 26.08 5.31
N SER A 140 -0.49 26.66 6.50
CA SER A 140 -1.65 27.52 6.75
C SER A 140 -1.61 28.85 5.98
N GLU A 141 -0.43 29.46 5.86
CA GLU A 141 -0.21 30.73 5.17
C GLU A 141 -0.09 30.59 3.64
N ARG A 142 0.04 29.37 3.11
CA ARG A 142 0.18 29.12 1.67
C ARG A 142 -1.02 29.67 0.89
N ARG A 143 -0.75 30.44 -0.17
CA ARG A 143 -1.79 31.02 -1.05
C ARG A 143 -1.98 30.24 -2.34
N ASN A 144 -0.90 29.67 -2.89
CA ASN A 144 -0.89 28.98 -4.18
C ASN A 144 -1.14 27.49 -3.99
N TRP A 145 -2.37 27.05 -4.21
CA TRP A 145 -2.78 25.65 -4.09
C TRP A 145 -3.00 25.01 -5.47
N PRO A 146 -2.69 23.71 -5.63
CA PRO A 146 -3.12 22.96 -6.80
C PRO A 146 -4.64 23.03 -6.98
N SER A 147 -5.12 23.04 -8.23
CA SER A 147 -6.55 23.00 -8.53
C SER A 147 -7.20 21.67 -8.14
N ASN A 148 -6.42 20.59 -8.16
CA ASN A 148 -6.84 19.28 -7.72
C ASN A 148 -6.45 19.05 -6.26
N LEU A 149 -7.45 18.83 -5.39
CA LEU A 149 -7.24 18.55 -3.97
C LEU A 149 -6.35 17.32 -3.73
N ALA A 150 -6.38 16.31 -4.61
CA ALA A 150 -5.53 15.12 -4.47
C ALA A 150 -4.03 15.44 -4.59
N GLU A 151 -3.65 16.48 -5.33
CA GLU A 151 -2.26 16.90 -5.49
C GLU A 151 -1.70 17.60 -4.25
N CYS A 152 -2.56 18.09 -3.36
CA CYS A 152 -2.14 18.72 -2.11
C CYS A 152 -1.34 17.75 -1.22
N ALA A 153 -1.68 16.45 -1.22
CA ALA A 153 -0.95 15.43 -0.46
C ALA A 153 0.49 15.19 -0.98
N ALA A 154 0.77 15.51 -2.25
CA ALA A 154 2.06 15.29 -2.88
C ALA A 154 3.05 16.45 -2.66
N LEU A 155 2.60 17.57 -2.09
CA LEU A 155 3.41 18.76 -1.84
C LEU A 155 4.64 18.43 -0.99
N PRO A 156 5.82 18.99 -1.31
CA PRO A 156 7.05 18.72 -0.57
C PRO A 156 6.96 19.16 0.90
N GLU A 157 6.22 20.23 1.19
CA GLU A 157 5.98 20.71 2.55
C GLU A 157 5.18 19.69 3.36
N VAL A 158 4.21 19.00 2.75
CA VAL A 158 3.41 17.95 3.41
C VAL A 158 4.26 16.73 3.72
N LYS A 159 5.15 16.34 2.81
CA LYS A 159 6.12 15.25 3.05
C LYS A 159 7.06 15.59 4.21
N ALA A 160 7.65 16.79 4.21
CA ALA A 160 8.48 17.26 5.31
C ALA A 160 7.69 17.38 6.62
N PHE A 161 6.41 17.77 6.54
CA PHE A 161 5.55 17.91 7.70
C PHE A 161 5.24 16.55 8.34
N ARG A 162 4.91 15.55 7.52
CA ARG A 162 4.73 14.14 7.93
C ARG A 162 5.93 13.62 8.74
N GLU A 163 7.15 13.84 8.24
CA GLU A 163 8.38 13.45 8.94
C GLU A 163 8.55 14.17 10.28
N SER A 164 8.17 15.46 10.36
CA SER A 164 8.32 16.26 11.58
C SER A 164 7.31 15.92 12.67
N ILE A 165 6.12 15.42 12.33
CA ILE A 165 5.04 15.14 13.30
C ILE A 165 5.01 13.69 13.81
N LEU A 166 6.02 12.87 13.51
CA LEU A 166 6.05 11.46 13.94
C LEU A 166 5.82 11.30 15.46
N PHE A 167 6.41 12.18 16.28
CA PHE A 167 6.28 12.13 17.74
C PHE A 167 5.05 12.85 18.31
N ASP A 168 4.55 13.86 17.60
CA ASP A 168 3.43 14.68 18.07
C ASP A 168 2.55 15.13 16.90
N ALA A 169 1.31 14.62 16.87
CA ALA A 169 0.29 14.97 15.88
C ALA A 169 -0.37 16.33 16.12
N THR A 170 -0.19 16.94 17.31
CA THR A 170 -0.87 18.19 17.71
C THR A 170 -0.77 19.33 16.68
N PRO A 171 0.40 19.59 16.06
CA PRO A 171 0.51 20.63 15.03
C PRO A 171 -0.37 20.39 13.80
N ALA A 172 -0.61 19.12 13.43
CA ALA A 172 -1.48 18.77 12.32
C ALA A 172 -2.96 18.81 12.75
N LEU A 173 -3.27 18.36 13.96
CA LEU A 173 -4.64 18.41 14.50
C LEU A 173 -5.18 19.85 14.58
N HIS A 174 -4.34 20.82 14.93
CA HIS A 174 -4.74 22.23 14.94
C HIS A 174 -5.13 22.74 13.53
N LEU A 175 -4.47 22.25 12.47
CA LEU A 175 -4.80 22.61 11.08
C LEU A 175 -6.17 22.08 10.63
N LEU A 176 -6.73 21.07 11.31
CA LEU A 176 -8.06 20.53 11.01
C LEU A 176 -9.20 21.53 11.30
N GLU A 177 -8.93 22.57 12.08
CA GLU A 177 -9.87 23.66 12.38
C GLU A 177 -9.91 24.73 11.29
N SER A 178 -9.00 24.65 10.31
CA SER A 178 -8.96 25.60 9.19
C SER A 178 -10.25 25.56 8.38
N LYS A 179 -10.72 26.73 7.94
CA LYS A 179 -11.85 26.85 7.00
C LYS A 179 -11.50 26.35 5.60
N ARG A 180 -10.22 26.28 5.27
CA ARG A 180 -9.71 25.94 3.93
C ARG A 180 -9.53 24.43 3.79
N PRO A 181 -10.21 23.76 2.84
CA PRO A 181 -10.12 22.31 2.70
C PRO A 181 -8.72 21.81 2.30
N GLU A 182 -7.95 22.62 1.56
CA GLU A 182 -6.58 22.27 1.15
C GLU A 182 -5.67 22.11 2.36
N VAL A 183 -5.81 23.02 3.35
CA VAL A 183 -5.06 22.98 4.62
C VAL A 183 -5.45 21.74 5.44
N ARG A 184 -6.76 21.44 5.54
CA ARG A 184 -7.24 20.25 6.24
C ARG A 184 -6.72 18.97 5.59
N LEU A 185 -6.80 18.88 4.26
CA LEU A 185 -6.31 17.73 3.49
C LEU A 185 -4.80 17.54 3.68
N CYS A 186 -3.99 18.60 3.62
CA CYS A 186 -2.55 18.52 3.89
C CYS A 186 -2.24 17.99 5.28
N ALA A 187 -2.99 18.44 6.29
CA ALA A 187 -2.82 17.97 7.67
C ALA A 187 -3.17 16.49 7.81
N LEU A 188 -4.28 16.04 7.20
CA LEU A 188 -4.67 14.62 7.18
C LEU A 188 -3.68 13.76 6.41
N ALA A 189 -3.18 14.24 5.26
CA ALA A 189 -2.13 13.58 4.50
C ALA A 189 -0.83 13.49 5.31
N ALA A 190 -0.50 14.47 6.14
CA ALA A 190 0.65 14.38 7.03
C ALA A 190 0.44 13.35 8.17
N LEU A 191 -0.81 13.12 8.58
CA LEU A 191 -1.17 12.10 9.58
C LEU A 191 -1.28 10.68 9.00
N GLU A 192 -1.24 10.53 7.68
CA GLU A 192 -1.24 9.24 7.00
C GLU A 192 -0.11 8.34 7.52
N PHE A 193 -0.41 7.05 7.68
CA PHE A 193 0.48 6.01 8.20
C PHE A 193 0.87 6.08 9.68
N ARG A 194 0.31 7.02 10.46
CA ARG A 194 0.60 7.12 11.90
C ARG A 194 0.13 5.87 12.66
N LYS A 195 1.08 5.20 13.33
CA LYS A 195 0.82 4.02 14.18
C LYS A 195 0.42 4.36 15.62
N HIS A 196 0.98 5.43 16.17
CA HIS A 196 0.83 5.77 17.59
C HIS A 196 0.00 7.04 17.78
N TRP A 197 -1.23 6.87 18.25
CA TRP A 197 -2.14 7.96 18.60
C TRP A 197 -2.10 8.19 20.10
N ARG A 198 -2.00 9.46 20.54
CA ARG A 198 -2.28 9.78 21.95
C ARG A 198 -3.80 9.70 22.16
N PRO A 199 -4.27 9.51 23.41
CA PRO A 199 -5.71 9.53 23.71
C PRO A 199 -6.37 10.76 23.09
N THR A 200 -7.58 10.62 22.53
CA THR A 200 -8.39 11.68 21.88
C THR A 200 -7.91 12.18 20.51
N GLN A 201 -6.68 11.88 20.09
CA GLN A 201 -6.15 12.40 18.82
C GLN A 201 -6.84 11.76 17.62
N ALA A 202 -7.08 10.45 17.65
CA ALA A 202 -7.73 9.75 16.55
C ALA A 202 -9.24 10.09 16.52
N GLU A 203 -9.84 10.28 17.68
CA GLU A 203 -11.22 10.70 17.88
C GLU A 203 -11.45 12.12 17.32
N SER A 204 -10.44 12.99 17.38
CA SER A 204 -10.50 14.32 16.75
C SER A 204 -10.57 14.23 15.22
N VAL A 205 -9.81 13.30 14.61
CA VAL A 205 -9.89 13.03 13.16
C VAL A 205 -11.23 12.38 12.81
N LEU A 206 -11.74 11.48 13.65
CA LEU A 206 -13.05 10.86 13.47
C LEU A 206 -14.20 11.88 13.58
N ALA A 207 -14.08 12.85 14.49
CA ALA A 207 -15.03 13.95 14.63
C ALA A 207 -15.03 14.84 13.39
N LEU A 208 -13.86 15.10 12.77
CA LEU A 208 -13.78 15.77 11.48
C LEU A 208 -14.45 14.94 10.38
N LEU A 209 -14.16 13.65 10.29
CA LEU A 209 -14.71 12.76 9.27
C LEU A 209 -16.26 12.79 9.27
N ARG A 210 -16.88 12.81 10.45
CA ARG A 210 -18.36 12.85 10.62
C ARG A 210 -19.01 14.16 10.17
N ARG A 211 -18.31 15.29 10.29
CA ARG A 211 -18.87 16.64 9.99
C ARG A 211 -18.50 17.16 8.60
N GLU A 212 -17.52 16.54 7.95
CA GLU A 212 -16.94 17.03 6.72
C GLU A 212 -17.81 16.71 5.50
N VAL A 213 -18.07 17.73 4.68
CA VAL A 213 -18.92 17.63 3.49
C VAL A 213 -18.09 17.32 2.25
N ILE A 214 -16.82 17.75 2.21
CA ILE A 214 -15.95 17.59 1.04
C ILE A 214 -15.41 16.15 1.00
N PRO A 215 -15.73 15.36 -0.05
CA PRO A 215 -15.36 13.96 -0.13
C PRO A 215 -13.85 13.70 -0.08
N GLU A 216 -13.04 14.54 -0.70
CA GLU A 216 -11.58 14.40 -0.71
C GLU A 216 -10.99 14.51 0.71
N VAL A 217 -11.55 15.39 1.54
CA VAL A 217 -11.13 15.55 2.93
C VAL A 217 -11.61 14.36 3.78
N ARG A 218 -12.83 13.84 3.54
CA ARG A 218 -13.30 12.60 4.19
C ARG A 218 -12.41 11.41 3.83
N ALA A 219 -12.09 11.22 2.55
CA ALA A 219 -11.19 10.15 2.10
C ALA A 219 -9.81 10.25 2.75
N ALA A 220 -9.24 11.46 2.83
CA ALA A 220 -7.97 11.70 3.53
C ALA A 220 -8.06 11.40 5.03
N ALA A 221 -9.19 11.71 5.69
CA ALA A 221 -9.40 11.41 7.11
C ALA A 221 -9.49 9.91 7.37
N VAL A 222 -10.17 9.17 6.50
CA VAL A 222 -10.20 7.70 6.53
C VAL A 222 -8.79 7.12 6.39
N MET A 223 -8.01 7.61 5.42
CA MET A 223 -6.62 7.16 5.22
C MET A 223 -5.70 7.52 6.39
N ALA A 224 -5.89 8.68 7.03
CA ALA A 224 -5.18 9.05 8.25
C ALA A 224 -5.45 8.04 9.38
N LEU A 225 -6.70 7.57 9.51
CA LEU A 225 -7.12 6.57 10.48
C LEU A 225 -6.76 5.12 10.09
N ALA A 226 -6.22 4.88 8.89
CA ALA A 226 -5.98 3.53 8.37
C ALA A 226 -5.03 2.68 9.23
N ASN A 227 -4.15 3.28 10.03
CA ASN A 227 -3.20 2.56 10.88
C ASN A 227 -3.60 2.54 12.38
N THR A 228 -4.83 2.91 12.71
CA THR A 228 -5.33 2.79 14.09
C THR A 228 -5.64 1.34 14.45
N ASP A 229 -5.29 0.95 15.67
CA ASP A 229 -5.64 -0.37 16.23
C ASP A 229 -6.82 -0.27 17.22
N ASP A 230 -7.45 0.90 17.32
CA ASP A 230 -8.65 1.09 18.12
C ASP A 230 -9.86 0.48 17.40
N ARG A 231 -10.39 -0.60 17.99
CA ARG A 231 -11.57 -1.33 17.50
C ARG A 231 -12.76 -0.41 17.25
N LEU A 232 -13.08 0.52 18.16
CA LEU A 232 -14.25 1.39 18.03
C LEU A 232 -14.11 2.32 16.82
N ILE A 233 -12.91 2.86 16.60
CA ILE A 233 -12.64 3.71 15.45
C ILE A 233 -12.74 2.90 14.16
N VAL A 234 -12.16 1.69 14.12
CA VAL A 234 -12.21 0.81 12.95
C VAL A 234 -13.65 0.42 12.59
N GLU A 235 -14.48 0.09 13.58
CA GLU A 235 -15.90 -0.21 13.37
C GLU A 235 -16.65 1.00 12.77
N VAL A 236 -16.41 2.22 13.29
CA VAL A 236 -17.03 3.45 12.72
C VAL A 236 -16.52 3.73 11.31
N VAL A 237 -15.21 3.56 11.05
CA VAL A 237 -14.65 3.74 9.70
C VAL A 237 -15.29 2.77 8.71
N SER A 238 -15.66 1.55 9.14
CA SER A 238 -16.34 0.57 8.28
C SER A 238 -17.72 1.01 7.78
N GLU A 239 -18.37 1.95 8.46
CA GLU A 239 -19.65 2.51 8.01
C GLU A 239 -19.49 3.32 6.72
N TYR A 240 -18.30 3.87 6.47
CA TYR A 240 -17.97 4.66 5.27
C TYR A 240 -17.74 3.81 4.01
N LEU A 241 -17.78 2.47 4.11
CA LEU A 241 -17.92 1.60 2.93
C LEU A 241 -19.22 1.86 2.15
N ARG A 242 -20.17 2.59 2.77
CA ARG A 242 -21.41 3.05 2.15
C ARG A 242 -21.51 4.57 2.06
N ASP A 243 -20.38 5.29 2.10
CA ASP A 243 -20.37 6.74 1.84
C ASP A 243 -20.96 7.02 0.45
N PRO A 244 -21.75 8.10 0.25
CA PRO A 244 -22.31 8.42 -1.07
C PRO A 244 -21.24 8.63 -2.15
N ASP A 245 -20.04 9.11 -1.77
CA ASP A 245 -18.97 9.36 -2.72
C ASP A 245 -18.07 8.12 -2.94
N PRO A 246 -17.83 7.71 -4.19
CA PRO A 246 -17.01 6.53 -4.49
C PRO A 246 -15.54 6.66 -4.06
N LYS A 247 -14.98 7.88 -4.01
CA LYS A 247 -13.58 8.08 -3.57
C LYS A 247 -13.44 7.75 -2.10
N VAL A 248 -14.42 8.13 -1.28
CA VAL A 248 -14.43 7.82 0.15
C VAL A 248 -14.57 6.32 0.36
N ARG A 249 -15.51 5.65 -0.33
CA ARG A 249 -15.67 4.19 -0.25
C ARG A 249 -14.39 3.44 -0.60
N LYS A 250 -13.73 3.85 -1.69
CA LYS A 250 -12.44 3.28 -2.11
C LYS A 250 -11.37 3.46 -1.03
N ALA A 251 -11.19 4.69 -0.53
CA ALA A 251 -10.25 4.95 0.57
C ALA A 251 -10.56 4.14 1.83
N THR A 252 -11.84 3.96 2.16
CA THR A 252 -12.29 3.11 3.27
C THR A 252 -11.92 1.65 3.04
N ALA A 253 -12.17 1.11 1.85
CA ALA A 253 -11.78 -0.25 1.56
C ALA A 253 -10.25 -0.43 1.64
N ASP A 254 -9.48 0.50 1.08
CA ASP A 254 -8.01 0.46 1.16
C ASP A 254 -7.51 0.45 2.60
N ALA A 255 -8.06 1.35 3.43
CA ALA A 255 -7.69 1.48 4.84
C ALA A 255 -8.02 0.21 5.65
N LEU A 256 -9.17 -0.40 5.41
CA LEU A 256 -9.63 -1.54 6.19
C LEU A 256 -9.00 -2.86 5.75
N PHE A 257 -8.85 -3.06 4.44
CA PHE A 257 -8.31 -4.30 3.90
C PHE A 257 -6.77 -4.35 3.91
N TRP A 258 -6.07 -3.28 4.29
CA TRP A 258 -4.61 -3.29 4.45
C TRP A 258 -4.13 -4.26 5.55
N SER A 259 -4.95 -4.51 6.58
CA SER A 259 -4.62 -5.39 7.71
C SER A 259 -5.81 -6.31 8.05
N THR A 260 -6.32 -7.01 7.04
CA THR A 260 -7.48 -7.93 7.18
C THR A 260 -7.29 -8.96 8.30
N GLU A 261 -6.10 -9.53 8.46
CA GLU A 261 -5.79 -10.55 9.49
C GLU A 261 -6.18 -10.12 10.91
N ARG A 262 -6.00 -8.85 11.24
CA ARG A 262 -6.27 -8.33 12.60
C ARG A 262 -7.66 -7.73 12.75
N ARG A 263 -8.19 -7.17 11.67
CA ARG A 263 -9.39 -6.31 11.71
C ARG A 263 -10.66 -6.99 11.22
N TRP A 264 -10.56 -8.15 10.57
CA TRP A 264 -11.70 -8.78 9.92
C TRP A 264 -12.89 -8.97 10.85
N SER A 265 -12.65 -9.50 12.07
CA SER A 265 -13.70 -9.71 13.07
C SER A 265 -14.47 -8.43 13.44
N TRP A 266 -13.84 -7.26 13.35
CA TRP A 266 -14.44 -5.96 13.65
C TRP A 266 -15.19 -5.37 12.45
N ILE A 267 -14.68 -5.56 11.24
CA ILE A 267 -15.23 -4.92 10.03
C ILE A 267 -16.22 -5.79 9.26
N ARG A 268 -16.28 -7.11 9.52
CA ARG A 268 -17.07 -8.07 8.71
C ARG A 268 -18.53 -7.65 8.54
N PHE A 269 -19.14 -7.04 9.56
CA PHE A 269 -20.53 -6.57 9.49
C PHE A 269 -20.68 -5.34 8.59
N GLY A 270 -19.74 -4.38 8.65
CA GLY A 270 -19.71 -3.23 7.75
C GLY A 270 -19.50 -3.65 6.29
N VAL A 271 -18.58 -4.59 6.05
CA VAL A 271 -18.32 -5.17 4.73
C VAL A 271 -19.57 -5.88 4.19
N ARG A 272 -20.19 -6.76 4.99
CA ARG A 272 -21.42 -7.46 4.61
C ARG A 272 -22.54 -6.49 4.24
N LYS A 273 -22.75 -5.44 5.04
CA LYS A 273 -23.74 -4.38 4.75
C LYS A 273 -23.45 -3.69 3.43
N ALA A 274 -22.19 -3.34 3.16
CA ALA A 274 -21.80 -2.69 1.91
C ALA A 274 -22.01 -3.59 0.69
N LEU A 275 -21.67 -4.88 0.79
CA LEU A 275 -21.88 -5.86 -0.29
C LEU A 275 -23.36 -6.08 -0.59
N ASN A 276 -24.23 -6.00 0.42
CA ASN A 276 -25.66 -6.17 0.26
C ASN A 276 -26.42 -4.88 -0.14
N ASP A 277 -25.73 -3.74 -0.23
CA ASP A 277 -26.37 -2.44 -0.52
C ASP A 277 -26.73 -2.30 -2.01
N PRO A 278 -28.02 -2.15 -2.37
CA PRO A 278 -28.45 -1.96 -3.75
C PRO A 278 -27.89 -0.71 -4.43
N GLN A 279 -27.61 0.35 -3.68
CA GLN A 279 -27.05 1.58 -4.24
C GLN A 279 -25.61 1.38 -4.73
N LEU A 280 -24.92 0.36 -4.20
CA LEU A 280 -23.53 0.04 -4.52
C LEU A 280 -23.40 -1.09 -5.55
N ARG A 281 -24.49 -1.47 -6.23
CA ARG A 281 -24.48 -2.55 -7.23
C ARG A 281 -23.43 -2.36 -8.33
N HIS A 282 -23.16 -1.11 -8.70
CA HIS A 282 -22.25 -0.76 -9.80
C HIS A 282 -20.88 -0.28 -9.33
N ASP A 283 -20.60 -0.36 -8.03
CA ASP A 283 -19.38 0.20 -7.44
C ASP A 283 -18.12 -0.65 -7.67
N GLY A 284 -18.28 -1.82 -8.33
CA GLY A 284 -17.22 -2.80 -8.50
C GLY A 284 -16.89 -3.56 -7.22
N THR A 285 -15.68 -4.11 -7.20
CA THR A 285 -15.15 -4.89 -6.08
C THR A 285 -14.64 -3.98 -4.97
N LEU A 286 -14.81 -4.41 -3.71
CA LEU A 286 -14.32 -3.65 -2.56
C LEU A 286 -12.79 -3.63 -2.49
N ILE A 287 -12.13 -4.71 -2.88
CA ILE A 287 -10.66 -4.81 -2.82
C ILE A 287 -10.01 -4.35 -4.13
N ARG A 288 -8.79 -3.82 -4.01
CA ARG A 288 -7.91 -3.54 -5.15
C ARG A 288 -7.21 -4.81 -5.63
N GLU A 289 -6.81 -4.80 -6.90
CA GLU A 289 -5.94 -5.83 -7.47
C GLU A 289 -4.63 -5.94 -6.65
N GLY A 290 -4.22 -7.18 -6.34
CA GLY A 290 -3.05 -7.47 -5.51
C GLY A 290 -3.27 -7.43 -4.00
N GLN A 291 -4.45 -6.98 -3.52
CA GLN A 291 -4.74 -7.00 -2.08
C GLN A 291 -5.09 -8.40 -1.60
N ARG A 292 -4.40 -8.88 -0.56
CA ARG A 292 -4.63 -10.20 0.03
C ARG A 292 -5.70 -10.15 1.12
N LEU A 293 -6.59 -11.14 1.09
CA LEU A 293 -7.59 -11.39 2.12
C LEU A 293 -7.03 -12.39 3.14
N SER A 294 -7.42 -12.25 4.40
CA SER A 294 -7.16 -13.28 5.42
C SER A 294 -8.01 -14.53 5.15
N SER A 295 -7.60 -15.67 5.69
CA SER A 295 -8.36 -16.93 5.56
C SER A 295 -9.77 -16.81 6.14
N GLU A 296 -9.95 -16.12 7.27
CA GLU A 296 -11.26 -15.83 7.85
C GLU A 296 -12.14 -15.03 6.89
N ALA A 297 -11.58 -14.01 6.23
CA ALA A 297 -12.30 -13.22 5.25
C ALA A 297 -12.70 -14.02 4.02
N VAL A 298 -11.80 -14.89 3.52
CA VAL A 298 -12.10 -15.81 2.41
C VAL A 298 -13.22 -16.77 2.79
N ASN A 299 -13.22 -17.33 4.00
CA ASN A 299 -14.26 -18.24 4.47
C ASN A 299 -15.62 -17.55 4.57
N ASP A 300 -15.68 -16.37 5.19
CA ASP A 300 -16.91 -15.58 5.31
C ASP A 300 -17.45 -15.18 3.92
N LEU A 301 -16.59 -14.67 3.02
CA LEU A 301 -16.99 -14.31 1.66
C LEU A 301 -17.45 -15.52 0.85
N THR A 302 -16.86 -16.69 1.06
CA THR A 302 -17.29 -17.94 0.41
C THR A 302 -18.68 -18.35 0.88
N ALA A 303 -18.94 -18.26 2.19
CA ALA A 303 -20.27 -18.48 2.74
C ALA A 303 -21.28 -17.46 2.20
N TRP A 304 -20.92 -16.18 2.11
CA TRP A 304 -21.78 -15.12 1.59
C TRP A 304 -22.04 -15.26 0.09
N ALA A 305 -21.09 -15.81 -0.68
CA ALA A 305 -21.27 -16.11 -2.10
C ALA A 305 -22.37 -17.16 -2.35
N ALA A 306 -22.65 -18.03 -1.37
CA ALA A 306 -23.76 -18.99 -1.42
C ALA A 306 -25.14 -18.36 -1.14
N GLU A 307 -25.17 -17.14 -0.61
CA GLU A 307 -26.42 -16.42 -0.37
C GLU A 307 -27.01 -15.85 -1.67
N LYS A 308 -28.34 -15.72 -1.71
CA LYS A 308 -29.04 -15.16 -2.88
C LYS A 308 -28.95 -13.62 -2.87
N GLY A 309 -28.94 -13.02 -4.06
CA GLY A 309 -29.03 -11.57 -4.24
C GLY A 309 -27.67 -10.90 -4.45
N LEU A 310 -27.59 -9.62 -4.08
CA LEU A 310 -26.41 -8.78 -4.35
C LEU A 310 -25.18 -9.19 -3.54
N ILE A 311 -25.39 -9.59 -2.27
CA ILE A 311 -24.31 -10.06 -1.42
C ILE A 311 -23.59 -11.26 -2.05
N GLY A 312 -24.31 -12.24 -2.61
CA GLY A 312 -23.71 -13.41 -3.23
C GLY A 312 -22.88 -13.07 -4.46
N LEU A 313 -23.47 -12.27 -5.35
CA LEU A 313 -22.80 -11.79 -6.56
C LEU A 313 -21.52 -11.00 -6.24
N ARG A 314 -21.62 -10.01 -5.35
CA ARG A 314 -20.48 -9.13 -5.04
C ARG A 314 -19.42 -9.85 -4.22
N SER A 315 -19.79 -10.80 -3.35
CA SER A 315 -18.81 -11.64 -2.64
C SER A 315 -18.02 -12.52 -3.61
N ALA A 316 -18.69 -13.13 -4.60
CA ALA A 316 -18.04 -13.89 -5.66
C ALA A 316 -17.05 -13.04 -6.48
N GLN A 317 -17.44 -11.80 -6.82
CA GLN A 317 -16.55 -10.86 -7.53
C GLN A 317 -15.32 -10.46 -6.70
N VAL A 318 -15.50 -10.19 -5.39
CA VAL A 318 -14.39 -9.89 -4.48
C VAL A 318 -13.44 -11.08 -4.36
N LEU A 319 -13.97 -12.30 -4.26
CA LEU A 319 -13.16 -13.52 -4.28
C LEU A 319 -12.43 -13.71 -5.62
N GLY A 320 -13.08 -13.38 -6.74
CA GLY A 320 -12.44 -13.40 -8.07
C GLY A 320 -11.20 -12.51 -8.14
N VAL A 321 -11.27 -11.27 -7.65
CA VAL A 321 -10.11 -10.35 -7.61
C VAL A 321 -9.02 -10.85 -6.65
N HIS A 322 -9.42 -11.41 -5.50
CA HIS A 322 -8.46 -11.99 -4.56
C HIS A 322 -7.68 -13.14 -5.19
N TYR A 323 -8.37 -14.12 -5.77
CA TYR A 323 -7.73 -15.26 -6.40
C TYR A 323 -6.96 -14.88 -7.67
N ALA A 324 -7.34 -13.81 -8.38
CA ALA A 324 -6.53 -13.30 -9.49
C ALA A 324 -5.14 -12.87 -9.02
N GLY A 325 -5.06 -12.16 -7.89
CA GLY A 325 -3.78 -11.79 -7.26
C GLY A 325 -2.99 -13.01 -6.79
N VAL A 326 -3.65 -13.97 -6.12
CA VAL A 326 -2.99 -15.20 -5.64
C VAL A 326 -2.47 -16.05 -6.81
N LEU A 327 -3.24 -16.18 -7.90
CA LEU A 327 -2.86 -16.91 -9.10
C LEU A 327 -1.64 -16.28 -9.79
N HIS A 328 -1.58 -14.94 -9.84
CA HIS A 328 -0.44 -14.23 -10.41
C HIS A 328 0.83 -14.39 -9.56
N GLU A 329 0.71 -14.37 -8.24
CA GLU A 329 1.85 -14.44 -7.32
C GLU A 329 2.33 -15.88 -7.06
N ARG A 330 1.42 -16.86 -7.01
CA ARG A 330 1.67 -18.25 -6.62
C ARG A 330 0.76 -19.23 -7.37
N PRO A 331 1.00 -19.46 -8.67
CA PRO A 331 0.14 -20.32 -9.48
C PRO A 331 0.05 -21.75 -8.94
N ASP A 332 1.16 -22.32 -8.48
CA ASP A 332 1.24 -23.70 -7.98
C ASP A 332 0.36 -23.94 -6.74
N GLU A 333 0.19 -22.93 -5.89
CA GLU A 333 -0.70 -22.99 -4.72
C GLU A 333 -2.16 -22.68 -5.10
N ALA A 334 -2.37 -21.77 -6.06
CA ALA A 334 -3.68 -21.25 -6.43
C ALA A 334 -4.50 -22.23 -7.27
N VAL A 335 -3.89 -22.84 -8.30
CA VAL A 335 -4.60 -23.67 -9.28
C VAL A 335 -5.33 -24.85 -8.61
N PRO A 336 -4.70 -25.67 -7.73
CA PRO A 336 -5.40 -26.79 -7.10
C PRO A 336 -6.58 -26.36 -6.20
N VAL A 337 -6.48 -25.16 -5.60
CA VAL A 337 -7.58 -24.59 -4.79
C VAL A 337 -8.73 -24.16 -5.69
N LEU A 338 -8.43 -23.49 -6.80
CA LEU A 338 -9.43 -23.06 -7.78
C LEU A 338 -10.14 -24.24 -8.43
N GLU A 339 -9.40 -25.27 -8.85
CA GLU A 339 -9.96 -26.50 -9.42
C GLU A 339 -10.91 -27.19 -8.45
N ARG A 340 -10.51 -27.31 -7.18
CA ARG A 340 -11.37 -27.87 -6.14
C ARG A 340 -12.68 -27.10 -5.98
N VAL A 341 -12.61 -25.77 -5.91
CA VAL A 341 -13.80 -24.92 -5.71
C VAL A 341 -14.70 -24.91 -6.96
N VAL A 342 -14.11 -24.86 -8.16
CA VAL A 342 -14.86 -24.86 -9.42
C VAL A 342 -15.48 -26.24 -9.70
N GLY A 343 -14.78 -27.32 -9.38
CA GLY A 343 -15.24 -28.70 -9.54
C GLY A 343 -16.27 -29.15 -8.50
N ASP A 344 -16.32 -28.52 -7.32
CA ASP A 344 -17.27 -28.87 -6.26
C ASP A 344 -18.72 -28.53 -6.67
N PRO A 345 -19.62 -29.53 -6.83
CA PRO A 345 -21.02 -29.29 -7.17
C PRO A 345 -21.80 -28.55 -6.07
N HIS A 346 -21.31 -28.56 -4.82
CA HIS A 346 -21.93 -27.88 -3.69
C HIS A 346 -21.46 -26.44 -3.51
N ALA A 347 -20.38 -26.03 -4.19
CA ALA A 347 -19.93 -24.64 -4.16
C ALA A 347 -20.95 -23.70 -4.83
N ALA A 348 -20.99 -22.45 -4.35
CA ALA A 348 -21.95 -21.46 -4.83
C ALA A 348 -21.84 -21.25 -6.35
N PRO A 349 -22.94 -21.35 -7.13
CA PRO A 349 -22.90 -21.26 -8.59
C PRO A 349 -22.21 -20.00 -9.12
N LEU A 350 -22.48 -18.84 -8.52
CA LEU A 350 -21.86 -17.57 -8.93
C LEU A 350 -20.35 -17.56 -8.68
N LEU A 351 -19.90 -18.11 -7.55
CA LEU A 351 -18.48 -18.24 -7.24
C LEU A 351 -17.79 -19.15 -8.25
N ARG A 352 -18.38 -20.31 -8.55
CA ARG A 352 -17.85 -21.25 -9.55
C ARG A 352 -17.70 -20.59 -10.92
N ILE A 353 -18.69 -19.81 -11.36
CA ILE A 353 -18.65 -19.07 -12.64
C ILE A 353 -17.52 -18.02 -12.65
N GLU A 354 -17.39 -17.22 -11.59
CA GLU A 354 -16.35 -16.18 -11.52
C GLU A 354 -14.93 -16.79 -11.47
N LEU A 355 -14.72 -17.84 -10.69
CA LEU A 355 -13.42 -18.51 -10.62
C LEU A 355 -13.09 -19.27 -11.92
N ALA A 356 -14.07 -19.90 -12.56
CA ALA A 356 -13.87 -20.53 -13.86
C ALA A 356 -13.49 -19.50 -14.93
N ARG A 357 -14.13 -18.31 -14.93
CA ARG A 357 -13.76 -17.20 -15.83
C ARG A 357 -12.32 -16.77 -15.61
N LEU A 358 -11.89 -16.65 -14.36
CA LEU A 358 -10.51 -16.33 -14.01
C LEU A 358 -9.53 -17.40 -14.55
N MET A 359 -9.83 -18.68 -14.35
CA MET A 359 -8.98 -19.78 -14.82
C MET A 359 -8.89 -19.85 -16.35
N VAL A 360 -10.01 -19.65 -17.04
CA VAL A 360 -10.08 -19.60 -18.51
C VAL A 360 -9.25 -18.43 -19.05
N ALA A 361 -9.39 -17.23 -18.46
CA ALA A 361 -8.64 -16.04 -18.88
C ALA A 361 -7.11 -16.20 -18.74
N ASN A 362 -6.66 -17.02 -17.79
CA ASN A 362 -5.23 -17.31 -17.58
C ASN A 362 -4.76 -18.62 -18.22
N GLN A 363 -5.64 -19.33 -18.95
CA GLN A 363 -5.34 -20.62 -19.59
C GLN A 363 -4.82 -21.71 -18.63
N VAL A 364 -5.22 -21.66 -17.35
CA VAL A 364 -4.75 -22.62 -16.32
C VAL A 364 -5.73 -23.76 -16.05
N MET A 365 -6.88 -23.81 -16.72
CA MET A 365 -7.88 -24.84 -16.49
C MET A 365 -7.52 -26.14 -17.21
N GLU A 366 -7.38 -27.23 -16.46
CA GLU A 366 -7.13 -28.57 -17.02
C GLU A 366 -8.26 -29.08 -17.90
N HIS A 367 -7.90 -29.89 -18.91
CA HIS A 367 -8.86 -30.46 -19.86
C HIS A 367 -9.89 -31.37 -19.20
N GLU A 368 -9.49 -32.18 -18.22
CA GLU A 368 -10.40 -33.08 -17.51
C GLU A 368 -11.47 -32.31 -16.75
N LEU A 369 -11.08 -31.24 -16.06
CA LEU A 369 -12.03 -30.37 -15.37
C LEU A 369 -13.00 -29.71 -16.37
N LYS A 370 -12.53 -29.24 -17.54
CA LYS A 370 -13.42 -28.71 -18.58
C LYS A 370 -14.48 -29.74 -18.99
N GLU A 371 -14.07 -30.98 -19.19
CA GLU A 371 -14.97 -32.07 -19.58
C GLU A 371 -16.00 -32.43 -18.52
N GLN A 372 -15.63 -32.33 -17.23
CA GLN A 372 -16.55 -32.49 -16.11
C GLN A 372 -17.54 -31.33 -16.02
N LEU A 373 -17.09 -30.10 -16.27
CA LEU A 373 -17.92 -28.90 -16.19
C LEU A 373 -18.98 -28.79 -17.30
N LEU A 374 -18.86 -29.57 -18.38
CA LEU A 374 -19.89 -29.67 -19.43
C LEU A 374 -21.15 -30.44 -18.99
N ASP A 375 -21.13 -31.16 -17.87
CA ASP A 375 -22.28 -31.94 -17.39
C ASP A 375 -23.52 -31.07 -17.19
N SER A 376 -24.68 -31.61 -17.56
CA SER A 376 -26.01 -31.05 -17.35
C SER A 376 -26.33 -30.61 -15.92
N ALA A 377 -25.71 -31.23 -14.91
CA ALA A 377 -25.84 -30.85 -13.50
C ALA A 377 -25.24 -29.47 -13.19
N ASN A 378 -24.33 -28.97 -14.03
CA ASN A 378 -23.67 -27.68 -13.81
C ASN A 378 -24.52 -26.50 -14.30
N PRO A 379 -24.36 -25.30 -13.70
CA PRO A 379 -25.06 -24.10 -14.15
C PRO A 379 -24.79 -23.80 -15.63
N ALA A 380 -25.85 -23.47 -16.38
CA ALA A 380 -25.74 -23.17 -17.82
C ALA A 380 -24.69 -22.09 -18.19
N PRO A 381 -24.51 -20.98 -17.43
CA PRO A 381 -23.45 -20.01 -17.73
C PRO A 381 -22.03 -20.59 -17.59
N LEU A 382 -21.83 -21.49 -16.61
CA LEU A 382 -20.54 -22.15 -16.39
C LEU A 382 -20.22 -23.12 -17.55
N ARG A 383 -21.23 -23.92 -17.92
CA ARG A 383 -21.15 -24.83 -19.07
C ARG A 383 -20.85 -24.09 -20.37
N LEU A 384 -21.53 -22.96 -20.61
CA LEU A 384 -21.34 -22.12 -21.80
C LEU A 384 -19.91 -21.60 -21.90
N LEU A 385 -19.39 -21.05 -20.80
CA LEU A 385 -18.01 -20.54 -20.71
C LEU A 385 -16.98 -21.63 -21.05
N VAL A 386 -17.18 -22.84 -20.53
CA VAL A 386 -16.26 -23.95 -20.77
C VAL A 386 -16.38 -24.50 -22.19
N ALA A 387 -17.60 -24.61 -22.72
CA ALA A 387 -17.84 -25.02 -24.10
C ALA A 387 -17.21 -24.05 -25.11
N GLU A 388 -17.33 -22.74 -24.87
CA GLU A 388 -16.66 -21.70 -25.64
C GLU A 388 -15.15 -21.90 -25.64
N ASN A 389 -14.54 -22.08 -24.47
CA ASN A 389 -13.09 -22.25 -24.36
C ASN A 389 -12.58 -23.54 -25.04
N LEU A 390 -13.32 -24.65 -24.97
CA LEU A 390 -12.97 -25.88 -25.68
C LEU A 390 -13.05 -25.70 -27.20
N LEU A 391 -14.09 -25.01 -27.69
CA LEU A 391 -14.28 -24.75 -29.13
C LEU A 391 -13.27 -23.77 -29.71
N GLU A 392 -12.75 -22.85 -28.90
CA GLU A 392 -11.63 -21.98 -29.30
C GLU A 392 -10.32 -22.77 -29.51
N ALA A 393 -10.13 -23.89 -28.79
CA ALA A 393 -8.98 -24.77 -28.97
C ALA A 393 -9.14 -25.72 -30.17
N GLY A 394 -10.38 -26.03 -30.58
CA GLY A 394 -10.67 -26.84 -31.75
C GLY A 394 -12.07 -27.47 -31.70
N PRO A 395 -12.46 -28.21 -32.75
CA PRO A 395 -13.76 -28.87 -32.80
C PRO A 395 -13.93 -29.86 -31.65
N HIS A 396 -15.01 -29.72 -30.86
CA HIS A 396 -15.22 -30.53 -29.66
C HIS A 396 -16.67 -31.00 -29.54
N VAL A 397 -16.91 -32.30 -29.77
CA VAL A 397 -18.26 -32.90 -29.86
C VAL A 397 -19.12 -32.57 -28.63
N ARG A 398 -18.59 -32.86 -27.42
CA ARG A 398 -19.33 -32.64 -26.17
C ARG A 398 -19.68 -31.17 -25.93
N ALA A 399 -18.84 -30.25 -26.40
CA ALA A 399 -19.10 -28.82 -26.28
C ALA A 399 -20.25 -28.40 -27.20
N ILE A 400 -20.30 -28.92 -28.43
CA ILE A 400 -21.41 -28.68 -29.37
C ILE A 400 -22.73 -29.22 -28.81
N VAL A 401 -22.73 -30.45 -28.29
CA VAL A 401 -23.91 -31.04 -27.63
C VAL A 401 -24.36 -30.16 -26.45
N CYS A 402 -23.40 -29.73 -25.62
CA CYS A 402 -23.66 -28.84 -24.51
C CYS A 402 -24.28 -27.50 -24.95
N LEU A 403 -23.79 -26.88 -26.04
CA LEU A 403 -24.38 -25.65 -26.59
C LEU A 403 -25.80 -25.87 -27.10
N ARG A 404 -26.10 -27.02 -27.73
CA ARG A 404 -27.46 -27.38 -28.16
C ARG A 404 -28.41 -27.52 -26.98
N GLU A 405 -27.97 -28.15 -25.90
CA GLU A 405 -28.76 -28.26 -24.67
C GLU A 405 -29.04 -26.88 -24.06
N ILE A 406 -28.03 -26.01 -23.95
CA ILE A 406 -28.19 -24.65 -23.41
C ILE A 406 -29.13 -23.83 -24.30
N ALA A 407 -29.04 -23.95 -25.62
CA ALA A 407 -29.91 -23.27 -26.58
C ALA A 407 -31.40 -23.64 -26.44
N ARG A 408 -31.72 -24.82 -25.89
CA ARG A 408 -33.09 -25.27 -25.65
C ARG A 408 -33.68 -24.72 -24.35
N LEU A 409 -32.87 -24.10 -23.48
CA LEU A 409 -33.36 -23.52 -22.23
C LEU A 409 -34.20 -22.26 -22.50
N PRO A 410 -35.27 -22.00 -21.72
CA PRO A 410 -36.14 -20.85 -21.89
C PRO A 410 -35.54 -19.54 -21.33
N ASN A 411 -34.24 -19.31 -21.53
CA ASN A 411 -33.54 -18.09 -21.12
C ASN A 411 -32.97 -17.36 -22.35
N ARG A 412 -33.59 -16.24 -22.70
CA ARG A 412 -33.22 -15.46 -23.90
C ARG A 412 -31.82 -14.86 -23.82
N GLU A 413 -31.38 -14.42 -22.63
CA GLU A 413 -30.04 -13.86 -22.45
C GLU A 413 -28.98 -14.93 -22.73
N LEU A 414 -29.13 -16.11 -22.13
CA LEU A 414 -28.26 -17.26 -22.42
C LEU A 414 -28.33 -17.67 -23.89
N ALA A 415 -29.52 -17.68 -24.49
CA ALA A 415 -29.66 -17.99 -25.91
C ALA A 415 -28.87 -17.02 -26.80
N LEU A 416 -28.89 -15.71 -26.54
CA LEU A 416 -28.12 -14.75 -27.33
C LEU A 416 -26.60 -14.95 -27.17
N THR A 417 -26.13 -15.22 -25.95
CA THR A 417 -24.71 -15.51 -25.71
C THR A 417 -24.31 -16.83 -26.40
N THR A 418 -25.12 -17.88 -26.29
CA THR A 418 -24.90 -19.15 -27.00
C THR A 418 -24.90 -18.96 -28.51
N ALA A 419 -25.81 -18.14 -29.06
CA ALA A 419 -25.80 -17.81 -30.49
C ALA A 419 -24.50 -17.12 -30.92
N SER A 420 -23.97 -16.21 -30.09
CA SER A 420 -22.69 -15.57 -30.37
C SER A 420 -21.54 -16.58 -30.40
N VAL A 421 -21.49 -17.51 -29.44
CA VAL A 421 -20.48 -18.57 -29.39
C VAL A 421 -20.59 -19.50 -30.60
N VAL A 422 -21.81 -19.96 -30.93
CA VAL A 422 -22.08 -20.84 -32.07
C VAL A 422 -21.68 -20.16 -33.39
N GLN A 423 -22.08 -18.92 -33.61
CA GLN A 423 -21.72 -18.22 -34.85
C GLN A 423 -20.22 -17.95 -34.96
N ARG A 424 -19.56 -17.58 -33.86
CA ARG A 424 -18.12 -17.27 -33.86
C ARG A 424 -17.26 -18.52 -33.98
N CYS A 425 -17.55 -19.57 -33.23
CA CYS A 425 -16.70 -20.76 -33.14
C CYS A 425 -17.06 -21.84 -34.17
N LEU A 426 -18.32 -21.90 -34.63
CA LEU A 426 -18.79 -22.93 -35.58
C LEU A 426 -19.16 -22.36 -36.96
N GLY A 427 -19.10 -21.05 -37.16
CA GLY A 427 -19.40 -20.41 -38.45
C GLY A 427 -20.86 -20.47 -38.89
N VAL A 428 -21.79 -20.81 -37.99
CA VAL A 428 -23.23 -20.88 -38.29
C VAL A 428 -23.83 -19.47 -38.28
N ASP A 429 -24.35 -19.00 -39.42
CA ASP A 429 -24.99 -17.68 -39.49
C ASP A 429 -26.33 -17.65 -38.72
N LEU A 430 -26.33 -16.98 -37.58
CA LEU A 430 -27.51 -16.75 -36.75
C LEU A 430 -28.06 -15.33 -36.89
N GLY A 431 -27.49 -14.50 -37.77
CA GLY A 431 -27.90 -13.11 -37.97
C GLY A 431 -27.28 -12.12 -36.97
N LEU A 432 -26.27 -12.53 -36.20
CA LEU A 432 -25.41 -11.62 -35.44
C LEU A 432 -24.38 -10.99 -36.39
N ALA A 433 -24.00 -9.75 -36.13
CA ALA A 433 -22.86 -9.16 -36.83
C ALA A 433 -21.61 -9.43 -36.00
N LEU A 434 -20.55 -9.97 -36.62
CA LEU A 434 -19.30 -10.27 -35.93
C LEU A 434 -18.73 -8.98 -35.28
N GLY A 435 -18.45 -9.04 -33.98
CA GLY A 435 -17.90 -7.93 -33.20
C GLY A 435 -18.91 -6.85 -32.78
N GLN A 436 -20.21 -6.96 -33.13
CA GLN A 436 -21.23 -6.05 -32.61
C GLN A 436 -21.73 -6.49 -31.23
N SER A 437 -22.16 -5.53 -30.40
CA SER A 437 -22.83 -5.82 -29.14
C SER A 437 -24.11 -6.63 -29.37
N LEU A 438 -24.42 -7.55 -28.46
CA LEU A 438 -25.66 -8.32 -28.50
C LEU A 438 -26.88 -7.38 -28.57
N PRO A 439 -27.90 -7.72 -29.37
CA PRO A 439 -29.09 -6.87 -29.48
C PRO A 439 -29.84 -6.84 -28.14
N PRO A 440 -30.60 -5.76 -27.85
CA PRO A 440 -31.41 -5.68 -26.64
C PRO A 440 -32.36 -6.88 -26.52
N LEU A 441 -32.52 -7.43 -25.30
CA LEU A 441 -33.28 -8.66 -25.03
C LEU A 441 -34.73 -8.63 -25.56
N ASN A 442 -35.33 -7.44 -25.63
CA ASN A 442 -36.72 -7.24 -26.06
C ASN A 442 -36.84 -6.83 -27.53
N SER A 443 -35.74 -6.80 -28.28
CA SER A 443 -35.76 -6.42 -29.70
C SER A 443 -36.31 -7.56 -30.57
N PRO A 444 -37.00 -7.25 -31.69
CA PRO A 444 -37.41 -8.24 -32.67
C PRO A 444 -36.23 -9.06 -33.22
N ARG A 445 -35.06 -8.40 -33.35
CA ARG A 445 -33.81 -9.05 -33.76
C ARG A 445 -33.37 -10.13 -32.78
N ALA A 446 -33.44 -9.88 -31.47
CA ALA A 446 -33.13 -10.89 -30.46
C ALA A 446 -34.06 -12.11 -30.56
N VAL A 447 -35.36 -11.90 -30.80
CA VAL A 447 -36.34 -12.99 -30.98
C VAL A 447 -36.01 -13.84 -32.20
N GLU A 448 -35.68 -13.20 -33.33
CA GLU A 448 -35.30 -13.91 -34.56
C GLU A 448 -34.01 -14.73 -34.39
N ILE A 449 -32.98 -14.17 -33.73
CA ILE A 449 -31.74 -14.88 -33.43
C ILE A 449 -32.02 -16.09 -32.53
N THR A 450 -32.83 -15.94 -31.48
CA THR A 450 -33.22 -17.05 -30.60
C THR A 450 -33.98 -18.13 -31.38
N ARG A 451 -34.87 -17.77 -32.32
CA ARG A 451 -35.60 -18.72 -33.16
C ARG A 451 -34.66 -19.52 -34.05
N ARG A 452 -33.69 -18.85 -34.69
CA ARG A 452 -32.67 -19.52 -35.52
C ARG A 452 -31.79 -20.44 -34.70
N LEU A 453 -31.38 -20.01 -33.50
CA LEU A 453 -30.62 -20.85 -32.59
C LEU A 453 -31.39 -22.09 -32.16
N MET A 454 -32.68 -21.97 -31.82
CA MET A 454 -33.53 -23.11 -31.47
C MET A 454 -33.69 -24.08 -32.65
N ALA A 455 -33.85 -23.56 -33.87
CA ALA A 455 -33.90 -24.38 -35.08
C ALA A 455 -32.58 -25.13 -35.31
N TRP A 456 -31.44 -24.49 -35.11
CA TRP A 456 -30.11 -25.13 -35.14
C TRP A 456 -29.99 -26.21 -34.06
N ALA A 457 -30.41 -25.93 -32.83
CA ALA A 457 -30.34 -26.87 -31.72
C ALA A 457 -31.31 -28.07 -31.86
N ALA A 458 -32.32 -27.97 -32.72
CA ALA A 458 -33.28 -29.05 -33.00
C ALA A 458 -32.83 -29.99 -34.12
N GLN A 459 -31.80 -29.63 -34.90
CA GLN A 459 -31.25 -30.52 -35.91
C GLN A 459 -30.68 -31.77 -35.22
N PRO A 460 -30.95 -32.99 -35.74
CA PRO A 460 -30.37 -34.22 -35.19
C PRO A 460 -28.84 -34.09 -35.15
N ASP A 461 -28.19 -34.81 -34.22
CA ASP A 461 -26.73 -34.92 -34.21
C ASP A 461 -26.33 -35.48 -35.57
N VAL A 462 -25.83 -34.60 -36.44
CA VAL A 462 -25.26 -35.04 -37.70
C VAL A 462 -23.99 -35.72 -37.25
N SER A 463 -24.03 -37.04 -37.32
CA SER A 463 -22.99 -37.98 -36.91
C SER A 463 -21.60 -37.54 -37.38
N ASP A 464 -20.57 -38.09 -36.75
CA ASP A 464 -19.12 -37.82 -36.90
C ASP A 464 -18.63 -37.35 -38.29
N ASN A 465 -19.30 -37.76 -39.38
CA ASN A 465 -19.10 -37.34 -40.76
C ASN A 465 -19.11 -35.81 -41.03
N VAL A 466 -19.79 -34.98 -40.23
CA VAL A 466 -19.74 -33.50 -40.43
C VAL A 466 -18.49 -32.86 -39.83
N LEU A 467 -17.92 -33.43 -38.77
CA LEU A 467 -16.66 -32.93 -38.22
C LEU A 467 -15.50 -33.12 -39.21
N GLU A 468 -15.53 -34.21 -39.99
CA GLU A 468 -14.56 -34.44 -41.07
C GLU A 468 -14.74 -33.50 -42.26
N SER A 469 -15.97 -33.05 -42.57
CA SER A 469 -16.23 -32.21 -43.75
C SER A 469 -16.21 -30.70 -43.47
N ALA A 470 -16.54 -30.26 -42.26
CA ALA A 470 -16.55 -28.85 -41.88
C ALA A 470 -15.14 -28.28 -41.61
N PHE A 471 -14.18 -29.15 -41.28
CA PHE A 471 -12.79 -28.78 -41.05
C PHE A 471 -11.89 -29.53 -42.04
N PRO A 472 -11.86 -29.13 -43.32
CA PRO A 472 -10.86 -29.66 -44.25
C PRO A 472 -9.49 -29.42 -43.62
N THR A 473 -8.70 -30.49 -43.51
CA THR A 473 -7.41 -30.68 -42.83
C THR A 473 -6.29 -29.73 -43.29
N THR A 474 -6.55 -28.43 -43.22
CA THR A 474 -5.64 -27.37 -43.66
C THR A 474 -4.55 -27.10 -42.60
N TYR A 475 -4.69 -27.66 -41.39
CA TYR A 475 -3.74 -27.50 -40.28
C TYR A 475 -2.59 -28.53 -40.24
N SER A 476 -2.51 -29.47 -41.17
CA SER A 476 -1.43 -30.48 -41.20
C SER A 476 -0.09 -29.99 -41.79
N ARG A 477 0.13 -28.67 -41.96
CA ARG A 477 1.35 -28.12 -42.61
C ARG A 477 2.19 -27.13 -41.81
N LEU A 478 1.96 -26.94 -40.50
CA LEU A 478 2.77 -26.01 -39.69
C LEU A 478 3.45 -26.62 -38.44
N SER A 479 3.50 -27.94 -38.30
CA SER A 479 4.28 -28.61 -37.24
C SER A 479 5.52 -29.33 -37.79
N VAL A 480 6.37 -28.60 -38.52
CA VAL A 480 7.79 -28.93 -38.70
C VAL A 480 8.56 -27.61 -38.76
N HIS A 481 8.96 -27.10 -37.60
CA HIS A 481 10.25 -26.43 -37.36
C HIS A 481 10.42 -26.06 -35.89
#